data_AF-A0A662U8H4-F1
#
_entry.id   AF-A0A662U8H4-F1
#
_cell.length_a   1.000
_cell.length_b   1.000
_cell.length_c   1.000
_cell.angle_alpha   90.00
_cell.angle_beta   90.00
_cell.angle_gamma   90.00
#
_symmetry.space_group_name_H-M   'P 1'
#
loop_
_entity.id
_entity.type
_entity.pdbx_description
1 polymer ?
#
loop_
_entity_poly.entity_id
_entity_poly.type
_entity_poly.pdbx_seq_one_letter_code
_entity_poly.pdbx_strand_id
1 'polypeptide(L)'
;MSTWIYVFDEFKPVDIDASKLFELAEKDPLKLLEIIKEALVDYVKEIKDAKLYDIYFDPSRFELLIEYIVKCKLGEVSVKIIHSQNPAVTLQKYYEHERRLR
;
A
#
# COMPACT_ATOMS: atom_id res chain seq x y z
N MET A 1 -8.47 -7.30 -11.71
CA MET A 1 -7.30 -6.68 -11.05
C MET A 1 -7.14 -7.31 -9.69
N SER A 2 -5.94 -7.29 -9.14
CA SER A 2 -5.65 -7.91 -7.84
C SER A 2 -5.01 -6.88 -6.92
N THR A 3 -5.22 -7.07 -5.63
CA THR A 3 -4.63 -6.22 -4.59
C THR A 3 -3.43 -6.94 -3.99
N TRP A 4 -2.34 -6.20 -3.80
CA TRP A 4 -1.08 -6.69 -3.30
C TRP A 4 -0.60 -5.81 -2.15
N ILE A 5 0.06 -6.41 -1.18
CA ILE A 5 0.92 -5.71 -0.24
C ILE A 5 2.34 -5.80 -0.78
N TYR A 6 3.04 -4.67 -0.81
CA TYR A 6 4.47 -4.63 -1.05
C TYR A 6 5.20 -4.18 0.22
N VAL A 7 6.10 -5.03 0.71
CA VAL A 7 6.90 -4.81 1.91
C VAL A 7 8.19 -5.64 1.81
N PHE A 8 9.34 -5.09 2.22
CA PHE A 8 10.65 -5.77 2.12
C PHE A 8 10.95 -6.38 0.74
N ASP A 9 10.63 -5.64 -0.34
CA ASP A 9 10.82 -6.07 -1.73
C ASP A 9 10.03 -7.32 -2.16
N GLU A 10 9.04 -7.72 -1.36
CA GLU A 10 8.13 -8.82 -1.66
C GLU A 10 6.72 -8.32 -2.00
N PHE A 11 6.07 -8.99 -2.95
CA PHE A 11 4.65 -8.82 -3.24
C PHE A 11 3.84 -9.96 -2.63
N LYS A 12 2.92 -9.65 -1.71
CA LYS A 12 2.00 -10.60 -1.10
C LYS A 12 0.56 -10.31 -1.59
N PRO A 13 -0.12 -11.24 -2.27
CA PRO A 13 -1.49 -11.02 -2.69
C PRO A 13 -2.41 -10.95 -1.46
N VAL A 14 -3.41 -10.08 -1.52
CA VAL A 14 -4.44 -9.96 -0.48
C VAL A 14 -5.82 -9.92 -1.10
N ASP A 15 -6.76 -10.61 -0.46
CA ASP A 15 -8.15 -10.58 -0.85
C ASP A 15 -8.84 -9.39 -0.19
N ILE A 16 -9.00 -8.32 -0.97
CA ILE A 16 -9.72 -7.10 -0.56
C ILE A 16 -10.62 -6.73 -1.72
N ASP A 17 -11.92 -6.58 -1.42
CA ASP A 17 -12.88 -6.06 -2.38
C ASP A 17 -12.45 -4.69 -2.91
N ALA A 18 -12.45 -4.54 -4.24
CA ALA A 18 -11.99 -3.32 -4.90
C ALA A 18 -12.86 -2.12 -4.48
N SER A 19 -14.18 -2.28 -4.39
CA SER A 19 -15.08 -1.17 -4.04
C SER A 19 -14.79 -0.66 -2.63
N LYS A 20 -14.60 -1.59 -1.67
CA LYS A 20 -14.20 -1.28 -0.29
C LYS A 20 -12.81 -0.64 -0.24
N LEU A 21 -11.87 -1.10 -1.06
CA LEU A 21 -10.53 -0.52 -1.14
C LEU A 21 -10.60 0.95 -1.55
N PHE A 22 -11.31 1.26 -2.65
CA PHE A 22 -11.45 2.62 -3.15
C PHE A 22 -12.23 3.52 -2.17
N GLU A 23 -13.32 3.01 -1.58
CA GLU A 23 -14.08 3.76 -0.58
C GLU A 23 -13.21 4.16 0.63
N LEU A 24 -12.43 3.22 1.17
CA LEU A 24 -11.56 3.51 2.31
C LEU A 24 -10.36 4.36 1.91
N ALA A 25 -9.82 4.20 0.71
CA ALA A 25 -8.74 5.05 0.19
C ALA A 25 -9.17 6.53 0.08
N GLU A 26 -10.45 6.80 -0.16
CA GLU A 26 -10.99 8.16 -0.21
C GLU A 26 -11.36 8.69 1.18
N LYS A 27 -12.07 7.88 1.99
CA LYS A 27 -12.67 8.34 3.25
C LYS A 27 -11.74 8.23 4.45
N ASP A 28 -11.01 7.11 4.56
CA ASP A 28 -10.22 6.76 5.75
C ASP A 28 -9.12 5.74 5.41
N PRO A 29 -8.01 6.21 4.81
CA PRO A 29 -6.95 5.32 4.32
C PRO A 29 -6.27 4.53 5.43
N LEU A 30 -6.30 5.01 6.68
CA LEU A 30 -5.66 4.32 7.81
C LEU A 30 -6.41 3.04 8.19
N LYS A 31 -7.73 2.96 7.96
CA LYS A 31 -8.49 1.71 8.17
C LYS A 31 -8.04 0.57 7.27
N LEU A 32 -7.51 0.86 6.08
CA LEU A 32 -6.96 -0.19 5.22
C LEU A 32 -5.77 -0.89 5.88
N LEU A 33 -4.99 -0.17 6.70
CA LEU A 33 -3.89 -0.77 7.45
C LEU A 33 -4.40 -1.80 8.46
N GLU A 34 -5.55 -1.57 9.09
CA GLU A 34 -6.17 -2.53 10.01
C GLU A 34 -6.56 -3.82 9.28
N ILE A 35 -7.06 -3.71 8.04
CA ILE A 35 -7.43 -4.85 7.19
C ILE A 35 -6.19 -5.67 6.80
N ILE A 36 -5.09 -5.01 6.45
CA ILE A 36 -3.86 -5.70 6.05
C ILE A 36 -2.94 -6.07 7.23
N LYS A 37 -3.31 -5.69 8.45
CA LYS A 37 -2.46 -5.87 9.64
C LYS A 37 -2.05 -7.33 9.83
N GLU A 38 -2.97 -8.26 9.65
CA GLU A 38 -2.71 -9.70 9.77
C GLU A 38 -1.65 -10.16 8.75
N ALA A 39 -1.74 -9.68 7.51
CA ALA A 39 -0.78 -10.02 6.47
C ALA A 39 0.62 -9.43 6.72
N LEU A 40 0.72 -8.37 7.54
CA LEU A 40 1.96 -7.71 7.92
C LEU A 40 2.65 -8.32 9.16
N VAL A 41 1.95 -9.12 9.97
CA VAL A 41 2.49 -9.67 11.23
C VAL A 41 3.79 -10.44 10.98
N ASP A 42 3.87 -11.22 9.90
CA ASP A 42 5.07 -11.99 9.55
C ASP A 42 6.29 -11.11 9.25
N TYR A 43 6.06 -9.88 8.77
CA TYR A 43 7.09 -8.94 8.36
C TYR A 43 7.52 -7.99 9.48
N VAL A 44 6.54 -7.36 10.15
CA VAL A 44 6.82 -6.28 11.12
C VAL A 44 6.59 -6.70 12.57
N LYS A 45 6.03 -7.88 12.82
CA LYS A 45 5.64 -8.46 14.14
C LYS A 45 4.61 -7.64 14.91
N GLU A 46 4.97 -6.40 15.22
CA GLU A 46 4.20 -5.48 16.04
C GLU A 46 4.27 -4.07 15.43
N ILE A 47 3.12 -3.53 15.07
CA ILE A 47 2.96 -2.15 14.62
C ILE A 47 2.79 -1.26 15.86
N LYS A 48 3.75 -0.36 16.09
CA LYS A 48 3.71 0.62 17.19
C LYS A 48 2.94 1.88 16.80
N ASP A 49 3.11 2.30 15.55
CA ASP A 49 2.49 3.48 14.98
C ASP A 49 2.49 3.35 13.45
N ALA A 50 1.62 4.07 12.77
CA ALA A 50 1.60 4.13 11.32
C ALA A 50 1.01 5.44 10.82
N LYS A 51 1.60 5.96 9.74
CA LYS A 51 1.12 7.16 9.05
C LYS A 51 0.96 6.89 7.57
N LEU A 52 -0.06 7.51 6.99
CA LEU A 52 -0.21 7.61 5.54
C LEU A 52 0.94 8.48 4.99
N TYR A 53 1.64 7.97 3.98
CA TYR A 53 2.74 8.67 3.32
C TYR A 53 2.27 9.33 2.03
N ASP A 54 1.69 8.55 1.12
CA ASP A 54 1.20 9.03 -0.17
C ASP A 54 0.07 8.13 -0.71
N ILE A 55 -0.72 8.70 -1.61
CA ILE A 55 -1.73 7.99 -2.41
C ILE A 55 -1.53 8.35 -3.88
N TYR A 56 -1.22 7.35 -4.68
CA TYR A 56 -1.08 7.46 -6.12
C TYR A 56 -2.22 6.75 -6.82
N PHE A 57 -2.94 7.48 -7.67
CA PHE A 57 -4.04 6.94 -8.47
C PHE A 57 -3.84 7.24 -9.96
N ASP A 58 -3.84 6.20 -10.79
CA ASP A 58 -3.83 6.28 -12.25
C ASP A 58 -5.27 6.06 -12.76
N PRO A 59 -6.05 7.11 -13.07
CA PRO A 59 -7.43 6.98 -13.51
C PRO A 59 -7.55 6.34 -14.90
N SER A 60 -6.50 6.42 -15.73
CA SER A 60 -6.52 5.86 -17.09
C SER A 60 -6.48 4.33 -17.08
N ARG A 61 -5.90 3.75 -16.03
CA ARG A 61 -5.77 2.30 -15.84
C ARG A 61 -6.57 1.77 -14.66
N PHE A 62 -7.16 2.66 -13.88
CA PHE A 62 -7.84 2.36 -12.63
C PHE A 62 -6.91 1.63 -11.64
N GLU A 63 -5.65 2.06 -11.56
CA GLU A 63 -4.63 1.51 -10.66
C GLU A 63 -4.44 2.43 -9.46
N LEU A 64 -4.28 1.85 -8.28
CA LEU A 64 -4.14 2.56 -7.02
C LEU A 64 -2.93 2.03 -6.27
N LEU A 65 -2.14 2.94 -5.70
CA LEU A 65 -1.09 2.64 -4.74
C LEU A 65 -1.25 3.54 -3.53
N ILE A 66 -1.22 2.96 -2.34
CA ILE A 66 -1.22 3.68 -1.07
C ILE A 66 0.04 3.30 -0.33
N GLU A 67 0.85 4.28 0.07
CA GLU A 67 2.04 4.06 0.87
C GLU A 67 1.81 4.47 2.33
N TYR A 68 2.25 3.62 3.24
CA TYR A 68 2.31 3.88 4.67
C TYR A 68 3.74 3.79 5.16
N ILE A 69 4.09 4.63 6.13
CA ILE A 69 5.27 4.43 6.96
C ILE A 69 4.81 3.82 8.28
N VAL A 70 5.22 2.57 8.51
CA VAL A 70 4.87 1.77 9.69
C VAL A 70 6.06 1.73 10.64
N LYS A 71 5.86 2.15 11.89
CA LYS A 71 6.87 2.06 12.94
C LYS A 71 6.74 0.73 13.67
N CYS A 72 7.80 -0.07 13.68
CA CYS A 72 7.85 -1.36 14.35
C CYS A 72 9.14 -1.51 15.17
N LYS A 73 9.45 -2.73 15.63
CA LYS A 73 10.70 -2.99 16.38
C LYS A 73 11.97 -2.86 15.53
N LEU A 74 11.85 -3.03 14.21
CA LEU A 74 12.97 -2.95 13.27
C LEU A 74 13.28 -1.51 12.83
N GLY A 75 12.43 -0.53 13.18
CA GLY A 75 12.52 0.85 12.73
C GLY A 75 11.25 1.30 12.01
N GLU A 76 11.41 2.18 11.02
CA GLU A 76 10.34 2.58 10.11
C GLU A 76 10.40 1.74 8.83
N VAL A 77 9.28 1.14 8.46
CA VAL A 77 9.15 0.27 7.29
C VAL A 77 8.12 0.88 6.35
N SER A 78 8.49 1.01 5.07
CA SER A 78 7.54 1.37 4.02
C SER A 78 6.69 0.16 3.66
N VAL A 79 5.37 0.33 3.74
CA VAL A 79 4.37 -0.68 3.36
C VAL A 79 3.47 -0.06 2.31
N LYS A 80 3.25 -0.78 1.21
CA LYS A 80 2.39 -0.29 0.12
C LYS A 80 1.24 -1.25 -0.12
N ILE A 81 0.04 -0.72 -0.32
CA ILE A 81 -1.10 -1.45 -0.90
C ILE A 81 -1.16 -1.07 -2.37
N ILE A 82 -1.21 -2.06 -3.26
CA ILE A 82 -1.18 -1.86 -4.71
C ILE A 82 -2.34 -2.63 -5.35
N HIS A 83 -3.31 -1.92 -5.90
CA HIS A 83 -4.37 -2.48 -6.73
C HIS A 83 -4.05 -2.25 -8.20
N SER A 84 -3.76 -3.33 -8.92
CA SER A 84 -3.31 -3.23 -10.31
C SER A 84 -3.50 -4.53 -11.10
N GLN A 85 -3.25 -4.45 -12.41
CA GLN A 85 -3.04 -5.65 -13.23
C GLN A 85 -1.62 -6.19 -13.10
N ASN A 86 -0.63 -5.30 -12.92
CA ASN A 86 0.77 -5.66 -12.72
C ASN A 86 1.39 -4.75 -11.65
N PRO A 87 1.59 -5.25 -10.40
CA PRO A 87 2.00 -4.40 -9.29
C PRO A 87 3.41 -3.86 -9.43
N ALA A 88 4.31 -4.57 -10.12
CA ALA A 88 5.66 -4.10 -10.39
C ALA A 88 5.66 -2.87 -11.32
N VAL A 89 4.81 -2.88 -12.37
CA VAL A 89 4.67 -1.75 -13.29
C VAL A 89 4.06 -0.54 -12.58
N THR A 90 3.03 -0.74 -11.76
CA THR A 90 2.42 0.36 -10.97
C THR A 90 3.41 0.94 -9.96
N LEU A 91 4.19 0.09 -9.28
CA LEU A 91 5.23 0.52 -8.35
C LEU A 91 6.32 1.34 -9.05
N GLN A 92 6.75 0.92 -10.23
CA GLN A 92 7.72 1.68 -11.04
C GLN A 92 7.20 3.07 -11.38
N LYS A 93 5.96 3.16 -11.88
CA LYS A 93 5.30 4.43 -12.21
C LYS A 93 5.16 5.35 -11.00
N TYR A 94 4.82 4.78 -9.86
CA TYR A 94 4.75 5.52 -8.61
C TYR A 94 6.11 6.12 -8.24
N TYR A 95 7.20 5.36 -8.31
CA TYR A 95 8.54 5.91 -8.05
C TYR A 95 8.96 6.96 -9.09
N GLU A 96 8.55 6.83 -10.34
CA GLU A 96 8.74 7.88 -11.36
C GLU A 96 7.97 9.15 -11.02
N HIS A 97 6.75 9.02 -10.49
CA HIS A 97 5.94 10.14 -10.02
C HIS A 97 6.56 10.83 -8.79
N GLU A 98 6.93 10.06 -7.76
CA GLU A 98 7.58 10.57 -6.54
C GLU A 98 8.86 11.36 -6.86
N ARG A 99 9.69 10.84 -7.79
CA ARG A 99 10.92 11.52 -8.24
C ARG A 99 10.68 12.83 -8.98
N ARG A 100 9.50 13.04 -9.58
CA ARG A 100 9.17 14.30 -10.27
C ARG A 100 8.63 15.36 -9.32
N LEU A 101 8.10 14.95 -8.16
CA LEU A 101 7.56 15.84 -7.13
C LEU A 101 8.63 16.34 -6.15
N ARG A 102 9.80 15.69 -6.12
CA ARG A 102 10.99 16.12 -5.36
C ARG A 102 11.95 16.91 -6.24
#